data_AF-A0A1H9TYM3-F1
#
_entry.id   AF-A0A1H9TYM3-F1
#
_cell.length_a   1.000
_cell.length_b   1.000
_cell.length_c   1.000
_cell.angle_alpha   90.00
_cell.angle_beta   90.00
_cell.angle_gamma   90.00
#
_symmetry.space_group_name_H-M   'P 1'
#
loop_
_entity.id
_entity.type
_entity.pdbx_description
1 polymer ?
#
loop_
_entity_poly.entity_id
_entity_poly.type
_entity_poly.pdbx_seq_one_letter_code
_entity_poly.pdbx_strand_id
1 'polypeptide(L)'
;MRRRSFLIAASLAVSSVGAAPAQAEPCGFPGVLRPGAANLFPEGAAWDPSRRALLVGSFASPTSPVPTISAVGRDGEPWTIVSDPEVRGFFGLEVDERRARIVAVAGNPAAAERFGLAVYDLHTGEREQLITLSGEPTGAQSVNDVAIGPDGTAFVTDPLGAAKGTSADGTT
;
A
#
# COMPACT_ATOMS: atom_id res chain seq x y z
N MET A 1 27.46 -58.06 56.10
CA MET A 1 26.42 -57.66 55.12
C MET A 1 26.94 -56.46 54.33
N ARG A 2 27.20 -56.62 53.01
CA ARG A 2 27.78 -55.59 52.14
C ARG A 2 26.66 -54.77 51.47
N ARG A 3 26.70 -53.45 51.64
CA ARG A 3 25.86 -52.48 50.90
C ARG A 3 26.32 -52.41 49.45
N ARG A 4 25.40 -52.52 48.49
CA ARG A 4 25.63 -52.20 47.08
C ARG A 4 24.68 -51.07 46.68
N SER A 5 25.23 -49.87 46.52
CA SER A 5 24.55 -48.73 45.93
C SER A 5 24.66 -48.84 44.41
N PHE A 6 23.53 -48.87 43.71
CA PHE A 6 23.47 -48.70 42.26
C PHE A 6 23.01 -47.27 41.97
N LEU A 7 23.85 -46.49 41.28
CA LEU A 7 23.46 -45.22 40.68
C LEU A 7 22.89 -45.53 39.29
N ILE A 8 21.61 -45.22 39.09
CA ILE A 8 20.97 -45.26 37.77
C ILE A 8 21.07 -43.85 37.19
N ALA A 9 21.87 -43.68 36.13
CA ALA A 9 21.89 -42.46 35.34
C ALA A 9 20.77 -42.55 34.30
N ALA A 10 19.75 -41.69 34.43
CA ALA A 10 18.69 -41.54 33.43
C ALA A 10 19.14 -40.51 32.39
N SER A 11 19.39 -40.95 31.16
CA SER A 11 19.66 -40.08 30.01
C SER A 11 18.35 -39.59 29.40
N LEU A 12 18.08 -38.29 29.49
CA LEU A 12 17.01 -37.64 28.72
C LEU A 12 17.45 -37.53 27.26
N ALA A 13 16.81 -38.30 26.37
CA ALA A 13 16.92 -38.09 24.94
C ALA A 13 16.00 -36.92 24.53
N VAL A 14 16.59 -35.76 24.24
CA VAL A 14 15.87 -34.63 23.64
C VAL A 14 15.63 -34.98 22.17
N SER A 15 14.39 -35.33 21.85
CA SER A 15 13.97 -35.54 20.46
C SER A 15 13.78 -34.18 19.81
N SER A 16 14.72 -33.75 18.97
CA SER A 16 14.56 -32.57 18.13
C SER A 16 13.48 -32.86 17.09
N VAL A 17 12.25 -32.40 17.33
CA VAL A 17 11.22 -32.32 16.29
C VAL A 17 11.73 -31.29 15.29
N GLY A 18 12.26 -31.78 14.17
CA GLY A 18 12.63 -30.91 13.06
C GLY A 18 11.39 -30.20 12.56
N ALA A 19 11.37 -28.87 12.66
CA ALA A 19 10.33 -28.08 12.02
C ALA A 19 10.40 -28.35 10.51
N ALA A 20 9.37 -28.98 9.96
CA ALA A 20 9.23 -29.11 8.52
C ALA A 20 9.26 -27.70 7.90
N PRO A 21 9.91 -27.50 6.75
CA PRO A 21 9.90 -26.21 6.08
C PRO A 21 8.45 -25.81 5.83
N ALA A 22 8.08 -24.60 6.24
CA ALA A 22 6.76 -24.05 5.94
C ALA A 22 6.60 -23.98 4.43
N GLN A 23 5.76 -24.86 3.88
CA GLN A 23 5.35 -24.77 2.49
C GLN A 23 4.21 -23.77 2.44
N ALA A 24 4.43 -22.66 1.72
CA ALA A 24 3.35 -21.73 1.42
C ALA A 24 2.39 -22.44 0.47
N GLU A 25 1.16 -22.71 0.93
CA GLU A 25 0.08 -23.11 0.04
C GLU A 25 -0.09 -22.03 -1.04
N PRO A 26 -0.21 -22.40 -2.32
CA PRO A 26 -0.44 -21.43 -3.38
C PRO A 26 -1.65 -20.58 -3.01
N CYS A 27 -1.49 -19.25 -2.88
CA CYS A 27 -2.53 -18.38 -2.32
C CYS A 27 -3.77 -18.20 -3.22
N GLY A 28 -3.87 -19.02 -4.27
CA GLY A 28 -4.90 -19.00 -5.30
C GLY A 28 -4.59 -18.03 -6.43
N PHE A 29 -3.81 -16.97 -6.21
CA PHE A 29 -3.55 -15.98 -7.25
C PHE A 29 -2.87 -16.57 -8.49
N PRO A 30 -3.30 -16.16 -9.70
CA PRO A 30 -2.55 -16.51 -10.89
C PRO A 30 -1.16 -15.88 -10.84
N GLY A 31 -0.17 -16.53 -11.45
CA GLY A 31 1.20 -15.97 -11.52
C GLY A 31 1.28 -14.62 -12.24
N VAL A 32 0.25 -14.28 -13.03
CA VAL A 32 0.07 -12.96 -13.66
C VAL A 32 -1.40 -12.57 -13.55
N LEU A 33 -1.69 -11.43 -12.93
CA LEU A 33 -3.00 -10.78 -13.00
C LEU A 33 -3.07 -9.94 -14.27
N ARG A 34 -4.14 -10.11 -15.05
CA ARG A 34 -4.42 -9.33 -16.26
C ARG A 34 -5.75 -8.62 -16.05
N PRO A 35 -5.76 -7.41 -15.48
CA PRO A 35 -6.99 -6.70 -15.21
C PRO A 35 -7.80 -6.47 -16.50
N GLY A 36 -9.10 -6.68 -16.46
CA GLY A 36 -9.99 -6.56 -17.63
C GLY A 36 -10.24 -5.15 -18.19
N ALA A 37 -9.56 -4.10 -17.67
CA ALA A 37 -9.91 -2.71 -17.96
C ALA A 37 -8.90 -1.99 -18.88
N ALA A 38 -9.43 -1.33 -19.92
CA ALA A 38 -8.65 -0.65 -20.96
C ALA A 38 -7.93 0.65 -20.52
N ASN A 39 -8.23 1.19 -19.33
CA ASN A 39 -7.77 2.51 -18.88
C ASN A 39 -7.29 2.53 -17.41
N LEU A 40 -6.87 1.38 -16.88
CA LEU A 40 -5.99 1.43 -15.71
C LEU A 40 -4.66 1.94 -16.26
N PHE A 41 -4.27 3.17 -15.93
CA PHE A 41 -2.94 3.69 -16.20
C PHE A 41 -2.14 3.49 -14.90
N PRO A 42 -1.70 2.26 -14.57
CA PRO A 42 -1.13 2.01 -13.25
C PRO A 42 0.22 2.71 -13.16
N GLU A 43 0.24 3.84 -12.47
CA GLU A 43 1.49 4.40 -11.99
C GLU A 43 1.86 3.80 -10.63
N GLY A 44 0.87 3.60 -9.76
CA GLY A 44 1.03 2.92 -8.47
C GLY A 44 0.06 1.76 -8.28
N ALA A 45 0.49 0.77 -7.49
CA ALA A 45 -0.36 -0.29 -6.98
C ALA A 45 0.08 -0.71 -5.57
N ALA A 46 -0.88 -1.06 -4.73
CA ALA A 46 -0.64 -1.53 -3.36
C ALA A 46 -1.46 -2.79 -3.07
N TRP A 47 -0.97 -3.65 -2.17
CA TRP A 47 -1.72 -4.81 -1.72
C TRP A 47 -2.67 -4.43 -0.57
N ASP A 48 -3.95 -4.76 -0.70
CA ASP A 48 -4.92 -4.69 0.39
C ASP A 48 -5.17 -6.11 0.96
N PRO A 49 -4.64 -6.42 2.15
CA PRO A 49 -4.82 -7.73 2.77
C PRO A 49 -6.27 -8.00 3.20
N SER A 50 -7.06 -6.95 3.50
CA SER A 50 -8.45 -7.10 3.96
C SER A 50 -9.37 -7.60 2.84
N ARG A 51 -9.14 -7.15 1.61
CA ARG A 51 -9.85 -7.59 0.41
C ARG A 51 -9.15 -8.73 -0.33
N ARG A 52 -7.89 -8.99 0.01
CA ARG A 52 -6.99 -9.85 -0.77
C ARG A 52 -6.98 -9.43 -2.24
N ALA A 53 -6.71 -8.16 -2.49
CA ALA A 53 -6.74 -7.55 -3.81
C ALA A 53 -5.60 -6.55 -4.00
N LEU A 54 -5.19 -6.30 -5.24
CA LEU A 54 -4.33 -5.17 -5.58
C LEU A 54 -5.19 -3.92 -5.76
N LEU A 55 -4.89 -2.85 -5.06
CA LEU A 55 -5.43 -1.52 -5.32
C LEU A 55 -4.60 -0.87 -6.43
N VAL A 56 -5.28 -0.29 -7.41
CA VAL A 56 -4.66 0.32 -8.60
C VAL A 56 -5.29 1.68 -8.83
N GLY A 57 -4.46 2.71 -8.90
CA GLY A 57 -4.88 4.07 -9.22
C GLY A 57 -5.12 4.28 -10.72
N SER A 58 -5.84 5.36 -11.05
CA SER A 58 -6.04 5.77 -12.44
C SER A 58 -5.95 7.28 -12.61
N PHE A 59 -5.75 7.70 -13.87
CA PHE A 59 -5.88 9.08 -14.31
C PHE A 59 -7.26 9.35 -14.89
N ALA A 60 -7.71 10.59 -14.73
CA ALA A 60 -8.82 11.08 -15.50
C ALA A 60 -8.43 11.18 -16.98
N SER A 61 -9.29 10.70 -17.86
CA SER A 61 -9.14 10.74 -19.31
C SER A 61 -10.41 11.27 -19.96
N PRO A 62 -10.42 11.57 -21.27
CA PRO A 62 -11.64 11.95 -21.99
C PRO A 62 -12.76 10.91 -21.91
N THR A 63 -12.43 9.63 -21.69
CA THR A 63 -13.41 8.52 -21.60
C THR A 63 -13.74 8.12 -20.16
N SER A 64 -12.94 8.56 -19.19
CA SER A 64 -13.20 8.37 -17.75
C SER A 64 -12.81 9.64 -17.01
N PRO A 65 -13.72 10.63 -16.89
CA PRO A 65 -13.36 11.97 -16.41
C PRO A 65 -13.05 12.04 -14.92
N VAL A 66 -13.49 11.04 -14.15
CA VAL A 66 -13.22 10.89 -12.72
C VAL A 66 -12.18 9.77 -12.53
N PRO A 67 -11.04 10.05 -11.86
CA PRO A 67 -10.06 9.02 -11.54
C PRO A 67 -10.57 8.11 -10.41
N THR A 68 -10.06 6.88 -10.37
CA THR A 68 -10.47 5.89 -9.37
C THR A 68 -9.28 5.20 -8.74
N ILE A 69 -9.45 4.68 -7.52
CA ILE A 69 -8.66 3.57 -7.01
C ILE A 69 -9.56 2.34 -7.08
N SER A 70 -9.15 1.36 -7.88
CA SER A 70 -9.89 0.12 -8.07
C SER A 70 -9.16 -1.06 -7.45
N ALA A 71 -9.89 -1.96 -6.81
CA ALA A 71 -9.37 -3.22 -6.33
C ALA A 71 -9.45 -4.27 -7.45
N VAL A 72 -8.40 -5.08 -7.60
CA VAL A 72 -8.30 -6.18 -8.56
C VAL A 72 -8.04 -7.46 -7.79
N GLY A 73 -9.06 -8.33 -7.79
CA GLY A 73 -9.03 -9.61 -7.13
C GLY A 73 -8.36 -10.71 -7.97
N ARG A 74 -8.49 -11.94 -7.49
CA ARG A 74 -7.94 -13.13 -8.16
C ARG A 74 -8.52 -13.37 -9.56
N ASP A 75 -9.77 -12.98 -9.77
CA ASP A 75 -10.46 -13.08 -11.05
C ASP A 75 -9.99 -12.05 -12.09
N GLY A 76 -9.24 -11.03 -11.65
CA GLY A 76 -8.74 -9.96 -12.52
C GLY A 76 -9.80 -8.93 -12.89
N GLU A 77 -11.02 -9.03 -12.35
CA GLU A 77 -12.06 -8.05 -12.63
C GLU A 77 -11.93 -6.88 -11.64
N PRO A 78 -11.70 -5.63 -12.12
CA PRO A 78 -11.57 -4.49 -11.25
C PRO A 78 -12.92 -4.02 -10.72
N TRP A 79 -12.98 -3.59 -9.45
CA TRP A 79 -14.11 -2.83 -8.91
C TRP A 79 -13.63 -1.58 -8.17
N THR A 80 -14.39 -0.50 -8.30
CA THR A 80 -14.03 0.79 -7.72
C THR A 80 -14.16 0.79 -6.19
N ILE A 81 -13.12 1.28 -5.52
CA ILE A 81 -13.12 1.57 -4.07
C ILE A 81 -13.24 3.06 -3.85
N VAL A 82 -12.40 3.85 -4.53
CA VAL A 82 -12.40 5.31 -4.46
C VAL A 82 -12.78 5.87 -5.83
N SER A 83 -13.64 6.88 -5.83
CA SER A 83 -13.93 7.73 -6.98
C SER A 83 -13.93 9.18 -6.51
N ASP A 84 -12.92 9.95 -6.89
CA ASP A 84 -12.73 11.30 -6.36
C ASP A 84 -12.70 12.33 -7.51
N PRO A 85 -13.76 13.11 -7.71
CA PRO A 85 -13.83 14.09 -8.80
C PRO A 85 -13.01 15.36 -8.55
N GLU A 86 -12.50 15.58 -7.34
CA GLU A 86 -11.71 16.78 -7.00
C GLU A 86 -10.22 16.63 -7.34
N VAL A 87 -9.78 15.42 -7.66
CA VAL A 87 -8.42 15.13 -8.13
C VAL A 87 -8.45 14.71 -9.60
N ARG A 88 -7.29 14.74 -10.27
CA ARG A 88 -7.19 14.37 -11.70
C ARG A 88 -6.45 13.07 -11.93
N GLY A 89 -5.80 12.53 -10.92
CA GLY A 89 -5.24 11.19 -10.95
C GLY A 89 -4.60 10.78 -9.64
N PHE A 90 -4.41 9.47 -9.54
CA PHE A 90 -3.67 8.80 -8.49
C PHE A 90 -2.37 8.26 -9.06
N PHE A 91 -1.26 8.61 -8.42
CA PHE A 91 0.10 8.21 -8.81
C PHE A 91 0.48 6.97 -7.97
N GLY A 92 1.49 7.09 -7.11
CA GLY A 92 1.78 6.10 -6.07
C GLY A 92 0.74 6.09 -4.95
N LEU A 93 0.57 4.92 -4.32
CA LEU A 93 -0.35 4.73 -3.20
C LEU A 93 0.14 3.61 -2.29
N GLU A 94 -0.25 3.67 -1.02
CA GLU A 94 0.09 2.68 0.01
C GLU A 94 -1.13 2.38 0.87
N VAL A 95 -1.24 1.13 1.34
CA VAL A 95 -2.26 0.70 2.30
C VAL A 95 -1.67 0.74 3.71
N ASP A 96 -2.11 1.69 4.54
CA ASP A 96 -1.85 1.67 5.99
C ASP A 96 -2.94 0.85 6.69
N GLU A 97 -2.78 -0.48 6.65
CA GLU A 97 -3.71 -1.43 7.27
C GLU A 97 -3.92 -1.14 8.76
N ARG A 98 -2.84 -0.77 9.47
CA ARG A 98 -2.90 -0.54 10.92
C ARG A 98 -3.83 0.61 11.28
N ARG A 99 -4.00 1.57 10.37
CA ARG A 99 -4.88 2.73 10.53
C ARG A 99 -6.14 2.66 9.70
N ALA A 100 -6.33 1.58 8.95
CA ALA A 100 -7.44 1.42 8.02
C ALA A 100 -7.52 2.57 6.99
N ARG A 101 -6.38 2.96 6.39
CA ARG A 101 -6.34 4.03 5.38
C ARG A 101 -5.67 3.58 4.08
N ILE A 102 -6.12 4.18 2.98
CA ILE A 102 -5.38 4.27 1.72
C ILE A 102 -4.75 5.66 1.70
N VAL A 103 -3.43 5.74 1.54
CA VAL A 103 -2.73 7.01 1.33
C VAL A 103 -2.25 7.03 -0.11
N ALA A 104 -2.72 7.99 -0.90
CA ALA A 104 -2.39 8.10 -2.31
C ALA A 104 -1.79 9.46 -2.63
N VAL A 105 -0.77 9.48 -3.47
CA VAL A 105 -0.36 10.71 -4.15
C VAL A 105 -1.43 11.07 -5.16
N ALA A 106 -2.03 12.23 -4.98
CA ALA A 106 -3.11 12.73 -5.81
C ALA A 106 -2.76 14.09 -6.38
N GLY A 107 -3.08 14.31 -7.65
CA GLY A 107 -2.77 15.59 -8.28
C GLY A 107 -3.28 15.72 -9.70
N ASN A 108 -2.79 16.75 -10.39
CA ASN A 108 -3.10 17.01 -11.79
C ASN A 108 -1.84 17.14 -12.62
N PRO A 109 -1.47 16.14 -13.45
CA PRO A 109 -0.26 16.24 -14.27
C PRO A 109 -0.32 17.37 -15.31
N ALA A 110 -1.53 17.84 -15.67
CA ALA A 110 -1.71 18.94 -16.62
C ALA A 110 -1.68 20.33 -15.96
N ALA A 111 -1.72 20.42 -14.64
CA ALA A 111 -1.57 21.67 -13.90
C ALA A 111 -0.38 21.52 -12.97
N ALA A 112 0.71 22.24 -13.23
CA ALA A 112 1.95 22.21 -12.45
C ALA A 112 1.80 22.54 -10.95
N GLU A 113 0.58 22.77 -10.48
CA GLU A 113 0.24 23.15 -9.13
C GLU A 113 -0.80 22.15 -8.59
N ARG A 114 -0.48 21.54 -7.44
CA ARG A 114 -1.30 20.64 -6.61
C ARG A 114 -1.02 19.15 -6.85
N PHE A 115 0.20 18.74 -6.50
CA PHE A 115 0.44 17.39 -6.05
C PHE A 115 0.32 17.37 -4.52
N GLY A 116 -0.38 16.38 -4.00
CA GLY A 116 -0.69 16.25 -2.60
C GLY A 116 -0.87 14.80 -2.18
N LEU A 117 -1.17 14.59 -0.91
CA LEU A 117 -1.61 13.30 -0.40
C LEU A 117 -3.12 13.34 -0.19
N ALA A 118 -3.82 12.37 -0.78
CA ALA A 118 -5.20 12.10 -0.45
C ALA A 118 -5.24 10.87 0.47
N VAL A 119 -6.01 10.97 1.54
CA VAL A 119 -6.20 9.90 2.52
C VAL A 119 -7.65 9.47 2.46
N TYR A 120 -7.87 8.18 2.29
CA TYR A 120 -9.20 7.58 2.22
C TYR A 120 -9.33 6.49 3.28
N ASP A 121 -10.54 6.32 3.81
CA ASP A 121 -10.86 5.15 4.63
C ASP A 121 -10.72 3.89 3.77
N LEU A 122 -9.98 2.91 4.28
CA LEU A 122 -9.67 1.68 3.55
C LEU A 122 -10.92 0.86 3.25
N HIS A 123 -11.96 0.91 4.08
CA HIS A 123 -13.15 0.08 3.98
C HIS A 123 -14.24 0.71 3.13
N THR A 124 -14.48 2.01 3.30
CA THR A 124 -15.56 2.75 2.62
C THR A 124 -15.08 3.47 1.36
N GLY A 125 -13.79 3.77 1.25
CA GLY A 125 -13.25 4.62 0.19
C GLY A 125 -13.60 6.10 0.35
N GLU A 126 -14.17 6.51 1.48
CA GLU A 126 -14.48 7.92 1.76
C GLU A 126 -13.20 8.71 1.97
N ARG A 127 -13.13 9.92 1.41
CA ARG A 127 -11.97 10.79 1.61
C ARG A 127 -11.97 11.38 3.01
N GLU A 128 -10.94 11.09 3.76
CA GLU A 128 -10.68 11.67 5.07
C GLU A 128 -9.94 12.99 4.96
N GLN A 129 -8.93 13.05 4.09
CA GLN A 129 -8.05 14.22 3.96
C GLN A 129 -7.57 14.43 2.52
N LEU A 130 -7.33 15.71 2.17
CA LEU A 130 -6.59 16.10 0.99
C LEU A 130 -5.54 17.14 1.40
N ILE A 131 -4.29 16.68 1.50
CA ILE A 131 -3.15 17.44 1.99
C ILE A 131 -2.40 17.99 0.78
N THR A 132 -2.39 19.32 0.64
CA THR A 132 -1.49 19.95 -0.34
C THR A 132 -0.09 19.96 0.24
N LEU A 133 0.85 19.31 -0.46
CA LEU A 133 2.25 19.43 -0.12
C LEU A 133 2.71 20.77 -0.67
N SER A 134 3.25 21.66 0.15
CA SER A 134 3.86 22.91 -0.30
C SER A 134 5.38 22.79 -0.27
N GLY A 135 6.01 23.11 -1.39
CA GLY A 135 7.46 23.24 -1.50
C GLY A 135 7.88 24.71 -1.30
N GLU A 136 9.16 24.94 -1.06
CA GLU A 136 9.76 26.27 -1.20
C GLU A 136 9.39 26.91 -2.56
N PRO A 137 9.33 28.26 -2.68
CA PRO A 137 8.69 28.98 -3.78
C PRO A 137 9.24 28.75 -5.21
N THR A 138 10.26 27.91 -5.39
CA THR A 138 11.12 27.92 -6.59
C THR A 138 11.11 26.64 -7.42
N GLY A 139 10.31 25.62 -7.08
CA GLY A 139 10.23 24.39 -7.87
C GLY A 139 8.86 23.75 -7.89
N ALA A 140 8.34 23.42 -9.08
CA ALA A 140 7.14 22.61 -9.24
C ALA A 140 7.38 21.24 -8.58
N GLN A 141 6.59 20.91 -7.57
CA GLN A 141 6.68 19.62 -6.89
C GLN A 141 6.16 18.53 -7.81
N SER A 142 6.94 17.48 -8.01
CA SER A 142 6.57 16.35 -8.86
C SER A 142 6.40 15.12 -8.02
N VAL A 143 5.62 15.25 -6.94
CA VAL A 143 5.42 14.16 -5.99
C VAL A 143 4.83 12.97 -6.72
N ASN A 144 5.43 11.80 -6.53
CA ASN A 144 5.14 10.64 -7.34
C ASN A 144 4.65 9.45 -6.52
N ASP A 145 5.41 9.06 -5.50
CA ASP A 145 5.12 7.89 -4.68
C ASP A 145 5.13 8.21 -3.18
N VAL A 146 4.53 7.33 -2.39
CA VAL A 146 4.42 7.47 -0.93
C VAL A 146 4.73 6.14 -0.22
N ALA A 147 5.48 6.23 0.87
CA ALA A 147 5.68 5.15 1.82
C ALA A 147 5.24 5.59 3.21
N ILE A 148 4.63 4.68 3.99
CA ILE A 148 4.14 4.99 5.34
C ILE A 148 5.04 4.34 6.39
N GLY A 149 5.54 5.18 7.31
CA GLY A 149 6.36 4.75 8.44
C GLY A 149 5.53 4.08 9.55
N PRO A 150 6.18 3.35 10.47
CA PRO A 150 5.51 2.68 11.59
C PRO A 150 4.83 3.62 12.58
N ASP A 151 5.00 4.93 12.47
CA ASP A 151 4.33 5.96 13.28
C ASP A 151 3.28 6.74 12.46
N GLY A 152 3.07 6.37 11.19
CA GLY A 152 2.11 7.04 10.29
C GLY A 152 2.72 8.18 9.48
N THR A 153 4.02 8.44 9.62
CA THR A 153 4.70 9.46 8.81
C THR A 153 4.70 9.04 7.34
N ALA A 154 4.33 9.95 6.43
CA ALA A 154 4.35 9.74 4.99
C ALA A 154 5.64 10.27 4.36
N PHE A 155 6.44 9.37 3.79
CA PHE A 155 7.62 9.72 3.02
C PHE A 155 7.26 9.74 1.55
N VAL A 156 7.57 10.84 0.87
CA VAL A 156 7.17 11.01 -0.53
C VAL A 156 8.36 11.17 -1.44
N THR A 157 8.28 10.60 -2.63
CA THR A 157 9.29 10.81 -3.68
C THR A 157 8.94 12.05 -4.48
N ASP A 158 9.97 12.84 -4.83
CA ASP A 158 9.85 13.98 -5.74
C ASP A 158 10.90 13.79 -6.83
N PRO A 159 10.67 12.94 -7.84
CA PRO A 159 11.65 12.60 -8.87
C PRO A 159 12.20 13.79 -9.67
N LEU A 160 11.49 14.93 -9.70
CA LEU A 160 11.97 16.16 -10.36
C LEU A 160 12.50 17.21 -9.36
N GLY A 161 12.50 16.89 -8.05
CA GLY A 161 13.02 17.70 -6.95
C GLY A 161 13.93 16.91 -5.99
N ALA A 162 14.23 17.47 -4.81
CA ALA A 162 14.92 16.75 -3.73
C ALA A 162 13.88 16.06 -2.82
N ALA A 163 14.13 14.82 -2.36
CA ALA A 163 13.20 14.03 -1.54
C ALA A 163 12.67 14.78 -0.29
N LYS A 164 11.39 14.60 0.05
CA LYS A 164 10.69 15.28 1.16
C LYS A 164 9.94 14.28 2.04
N GLY A 165 9.85 14.55 3.35
CA GLY A 165 8.99 13.82 4.29
C GLY A 165 7.94 14.73 4.91
N THR A 166 6.73 14.22 5.14
CA THR A 166 5.65 14.91 5.89
C THR A 166 4.88 13.91 6.76
N SER A 167 4.19 14.34 7.81
CA SER A 167 3.31 13.42 8.56
C SER A 167 2.01 13.19 7.79
N ALA A 168 1.51 11.94 7.71
CA ALA A 168 0.19 11.67 7.12
C ALA A 168 -0.96 12.26 7.97
N ASP A 169 -0.67 12.71 9.19
CA ASP A 169 -1.63 13.35 10.09
C ASP A 169 -1.59 14.90 9.98
N GLY A 170 -0.85 15.45 9.01
CA GLY A 170 -0.83 16.88 8.68
C GLY A 170 -0.08 17.80 9.65
N THR A 171 0.60 17.25 10.67
CA THR A 171 1.41 18.01 11.62
C THR A 171 2.89 18.01 11.22
N THR A 172 3.47 19.20 11.10
CA THR A 172 4.91 19.46 10.85
C THR A 172 5.74 19.36 12.13
#